data_AF-A0A0D2K4Y8-F1
#
_entry.id   AF-A0A0D2K4Y8-F1
#
_cell.length_a   1.000
_cell.length_b   1.000
_cell.length_c   1.000
_cell.angle_alpha   90.00
_cell.angle_beta   90.00
_cell.angle_gamma   90.00
#
_symmetry.space_group_name_H-M   'P 1'
#
loop_
_entity.id
_entity.type
_entity.pdbx_description
1 polymer ?
#
loop_
_entity_poly.entity_id
_entity_poly.type
_entity_poly.pdbx_seq_one_letter_code
_entity_poly.pdbx_strand_id
1 'polypeptide(L)'
;MPVSKKDLEPDIQYMVVGVLVAEFEWLSNRIWLQEHVDDKHRVLSTLLSLRLTCQHLGQANIIKAAVFKEVTLQATTLSMNRITNTNLSSIAPFVRKINFLPTPFITNLELGDFTRVLEILSEHESNLPVRSRRHVETQWGAIPRTEARVTIAFNMHLKQALLDQSSIYSGELLCLWTIALRIFQHTTEFELFSIFGRHPLDPSEDSGMTHCPSCLESKNTLYDRTGVSEGQMLKTAIQCLVSSNAQIKSFSLHRTLAQHFKEVPSATWDLLDLSRLETLKYPDLEIVEDEYADDIEERDAAARRCLVRSLEKPLLNLRELNVDHYVEVPRLKLPHLSLIVLPCLRSITLGGVLVRVPRLAHTVTSCVALEDIYLRNCHPMGPDGSVVVDPEDREWEPLFDALSHHPNLGHFTITDQWAFMTSYSLTAMPDINHVEVHRLLLRTDMSAIPEYGYRGIWDAALLVYLGAED
;
A
#
# COMPACT_ATOMS: atom_id res chain seq x y z
N MET A 1 13.19 -1.04 -52.38
CA MET A 1 14.09 -1.81 -51.49
C MET A 1 13.59 -1.66 -50.07
N PRO A 2 13.34 -2.73 -49.31
CA PRO A 2 12.90 -2.61 -47.93
C PRO A 2 14.07 -2.07 -47.08
N VAL A 3 13.78 -1.06 -46.26
CA VAL A 3 14.75 -0.50 -45.31
C VAL A 3 15.12 -1.60 -44.31
N SER A 4 16.41 -1.90 -44.22
CA SER A 4 16.97 -2.85 -43.25
C SER A 4 16.54 -2.46 -41.83
N LYS A 5 15.79 -3.35 -41.16
CA LYS A 5 15.62 -3.33 -39.70
C LYS A 5 16.98 -3.62 -39.08
N LYS A 6 17.80 -2.58 -38.91
CA LYS A 6 18.90 -2.66 -37.97
C LYS A 6 18.29 -2.50 -36.58
N ASP A 7 18.19 -3.61 -35.86
CA ASP A 7 18.00 -3.56 -34.41
C ASP A 7 19.11 -2.68 -33.84
N LEU A 8 18.74 -1.65 -33.10
CA LEU A 8 19.70 -0.79 -32.40
C LEU A 8 20.49 -1.66 -31.42
N GLU A 9 21.81 -1.46 -31.37
CA GLU A 9 22.67 -2.20 -30.44
C GLU A 9 22.15 -2.04 -29.00
N PRO A 10 22.16 -3.12 -28.18
CA PRO A 10 21.63 -3.11 -26.82
C PRO A 10 22.13 -1.94 -25.99
N ASP A 11 23.39 -1.55 -26.15
CA ASP A 11 24.02 -0.45 -25.42
C ASP A 11 23.39 0.91 -25.76
N ILE A 12 22.97 1.12 -27.00
CA ILE A 12 22.22 2.30 -27.43
C ILE A 12 20.81 2.28 -26.85
N GLN A 13 20.18 1.09 -26.79
CA GLN A 13 18.86 0.94 -26.15
C GLN A 13 18.93 1.22 -24.64
N TYR A 14 19.97 0.74 -23.95
CA TYR A 14 20.22 1.02 -22.53
C TYR A 14 20.54 2.50 -22.28
N MET A 15 21.28 3.17 -23.17
CA MET A 15 21.50 4.61 -23.10
C MET A 15 20.19 5.40 -23.25
N VAL A 16 19.35 5.03 -24.22
CA VAL A 16 18.04 5.68 -24.41
C VAL A 16 17.13 5.45 -23.20
N VAL A 17 17.14 4.25 -22.61
CA VAL A 17 16.39 3.95 -21.39
C VAL A 17 16.97 4.69 -20.19
N GLY A 18 18.29 4.79 -20.05
CA GLY A 18 18.94 5.56 -19.00
C GLY A 18 18.61 7.05 -19.09
N VAL A 19 18.59 7.61 -20.30
CA VAL A 19 18.12 8.99 -20.53
C VAL A 19 16.63 9.10 -20.26
N LEU A 20 15.79 8.14 -20.65
CA LEU A 20 14.35 8.18 -20.33
C LEU A 20 14.08 8.11 -18.83
N VAL A 21 14.71 7.18 -18.12
CA VAL A 21 14.58 7.04 -16.66
C VAL A 21 15.10 8.29 -15.99
N ALA A 22 16.30 8.77 -16.36
CA ALA A 22 16.87 9.98 -15.83
C ALA A 22 15.97 11.19 -16.09
N GLU A 23 15.43 11.38 -17.30
CA GLU A 23 14.53 12.49 -17.66
C GLU A 23 13.16 12.37 -16.98
N PHE A 24 12.63 11.15 -16.76
CA PHE A 24 11.42 10.92 -15.96
C PHE A 24 11.65 11.22 -14.48
N GLU A 25 12.81 10.84 -13.94
CA GLU A 25 13.28 11.21 -12.60
C GLU A 25 13.60 12.71 -12.49
N TRP A 26 14.05 13.33 -13.59
CA TRP A 26 14.31 14.76 -13.72
C TRP A 26 13.01 15.57 -13.70
N LEU A 27 11.96 15.05 -14.36
CA LEU A 27 10.61 15.63 -14.38
C LEU A 27 9.84 15.45 -13.07
N SER A 28 10.19 14.47 -12.23
CA SER A 28 9.57 14.25 -10.92
C SER A 28 10.20 15.08 -9.79
N ASN A 29 11.36 15.72 -10.02
CA ASN A 29 12.07 16.51 -9.01
C ASN A 29 11.58 17.97 -8.93
N ARG A 30 11.04 18.39 -7.78
CA ARG A 30 10.26 19.64 -7.59
C ARG A 30 11.06 20.94 -7.60
N ILE A 31 12.35 20.92 -7.23
CA ILE A 31 13.18 22.14 -7.13
C ILE A 31 13.40 22.78 -8.51
N TRP A 32 13.34 21.99 -9.58
CA TRP A 32 13.62 22.43 -10.95
C TRP A 32 12.39 22.98 -11.71
N LEU A 33 11.18 22.58 -11.32
CA LEU A 33 9.92 22.94 -11.99
C LEU A 33 9.51 24.42 -11.86
N GLN A 34 10.10 25.16 -10.91
CA GLN A 34 9.82 26.58 -10.69
C GLN A 34 10.70 27.53 -11.53
N GLU A 35 11.92 27.14 -11.91
CA GLU A 35 12.91 28.07 -12.49
C GLU A 35 13.13 27.91 -14.00
N HIS A 36 12.74 26.79 -14.63
CA HIS A 36 13.12 26.46 -16.01
C HIS A 36 11.93 26.09 -16.93
N VAL A 37 10.98 27.02 -17.11
CA VAL A 37 9.79 26.84 -17.96
C VAL A 37 10.15 26.57 -19.44
N ASP A 38 11.23 27.15 -19.94
CA ASP A 38 11.66 27.00 -21.35
C ASP A 38 12.27 25.61 -21.64
N ASP A 39 12.92 24.99 -20.67
CA ASP A 39 13.48 23.63 -20.80
C ASP A 39 12.41 22.54 -20.81
N LYS A 40 11.24 22.81 -20.20
CA LYS A 40 10.07 21.94 -20.26
C LYS A 40 9.61 21.68 -21.69
N HIS A 41 9.68 22.70 -22.56
CA HIS A 41 9.31 22.54 -23.96
C HIS A 41 10.32 21.67 -24.71
N ARG A 42 11.60 21.77 -24.33
CA ARG A 42 12.69 20.93 -24.83
C ARG A 42 12.55 19.48 -24.40
N VAL A 43 12.26 19.21 -23.13
CA VAL A 43 12.00 17.86 -22.61
C VAL A 43 10.74 17.25 -23.23
N LEU A 44 9.64 18.01 -23.33
CA LEU A 44 8.43 17.56 -24.03
C LEU A 44 8.68 17.29 -25.50
N SER A 45 9.47 18.13 -26.18
CA SER A 45 9.90 17.90 -27.56
C SER A 45 10.79 16.67 -27.67
N THR A 46 11.70 16.43 -26.72
CA THR A 46 12.55 15.23 -26.66
C THR A 46 11.73 13.98 -26.40
N LEU A 47 10.72 14.02 -25.52
CA LEU A 47 9.77 12.93 -25.28
C LEU A 47 8.83 12.69 -26.46
N LEU A 48 8.42 13.74 -27.19
CA LEU A 48 7.66 13.63 -28.44
C LEU A 48 8.50 13.05 -29.57
N SER A 49 9.74 13.52 -29.72
CA SER A 49 10.73 12.97 -30.66
C SER A 49 11.06 11.52 -30.29
N LEU A 50 11.20 11.19 -29.00
CA LEU A 50 11.36 9.82 -28.52
C LEU A 50 10.09 9.01 -28.75
N ARG A 51 8.88 9.53 -28.56
CA ARG A 51 7.63 8.83 -28.89
C ARG A 51 7.51 8.51 -30.39
N LEU A 52 7.90 9.44 -31.25
CA LEU A 52 7.97 9.26 -32.71
C LEU A 52 9.10 8.31 -33.12
N THR A 53 10.25 8.36 -32.43
CA THR A 53 11.35 7.39 -32.58
C THR A 53 10.95 6.02 -31.99
N CYS A 54 10.08 5.99 -30.99
CA CYS A 54 9.53 4.80 -30.34
C CYS A 54 8.36 4.19 -31.09
N GLN A 55 7.74 4.88 -32.05
CA GLN A 55 6.96 4.19 -33.08
C GLN A 55 7.85 3.23 -33.90
N HIS A 56 9.16 3.50 -34.00
CA HIS A 56 10.15 2.56 -34.53
C HIS A 56 10.75 1.64 -33.45
N LEU A 57 10.89 2.08 -32.19
CA LEU A 57 11.32 1.26 -31.04
C LEU A 57 10.19 0.49 -30.31
N GLY A 58 8.96 0.45 -30.85
CA GLY A 58 7.88 -0.38 -30.30
C GLY A 58 8.20 -1.89 -30.33
N GLN A 59 9.35 -2.27 -30.91
CA GLN A 59 9.95 -3.60 -30.89
C GLN A 59 11.05 -3.76 -29.82
N ALA A 60 11.47 -2.69 -29.13
CA ALA A 60 12.45 -2.74 -28.06
C ALA A 60 11.81 -3.28 -26.78
N ASN A 61 12.03 -4.56 -26.52
CA ASN A 61 11.55 -5.29 -25.36
C ASN A 61 11.86 -4.60 -24.03
N ILE A 62 12.94 -3.81 -23.95
CA ILE A 62 13.35 -3.10 -22.74
C ILE A 62 12.37 -1.98 -22.37
N ILE A 63 11.89 -1.19 -23.35
CA ILE A 63 10.91 -0.12 -23.08
C ILE A 63 9.58 -0.72 -22.64
N LYS A 64 9.17 -1.83 -23.28
CA LYS A 64 7.97 -2.57 -22.88
C LYS A 64 8.11 -3.16 -21.47
N ALA A 65 9.29 -3.68 -21.13
CA ALA A 65 9.59 -4.15 -19.78
C ALA A 65 9.49 -3.05 -18.73
N ALA A 66 9.94 -1.83 -19.04
CA ALA A 66 9.84 -0.70 -18.13
C ALA A 66 8.39 -0.19 -17.98
N VAL A 67 7.66 -0.03 -19.09
CA VAL A 67 6.32 0.57 -19.10
C VAL A 67 5.24 -0.39 -18.63
N PHE A 68 5.34 -1.67 -18.99
CA PHE A 68 4.31 -2.69 -18.71
C PHE A 68 4.72 -3.66 -17.60
N LYS A 69 5.73 -3.31 -16.79
CA LYS A 69 6.11 -4.11 -15.61
C LYS A 69 4.90 -4.36 -14.70
N GLU A 70 4.04 -3.36 -14.58
CA GLU A 70 2.87 -3.37 -13.72
C GLU A 70 1.62 -3.02 -14.52
N VAL A 71 0.54 -3.78 -14.31
CA VAL A 71 -0.77 -3.53 -14.93
C VAL A 71 -1.80 -3.38 -13.84
N THR A 72 -2.69 -2.40 -14.01
CA THR A 72 -3.78 -2.15 -13.08
C THR A 72 -5.11 -2.52 -13.73
N LEU A 73 -5.80 -3.47 -13.12
CA LEU A 73 -7.15 -3.90 -13.47
C LEU A 73 -8.15 -3.20 -12.54
N GLN A 74 -8.78 -2.14 -13.05
CA GLN A 74 -9.79 -1.40 -12.29
C GLN A 74 -11.20 -1.88 -12.64
N ALA A 75 -12.10 -1.98 -11.66
CA ALA A 75 -13.48 -2.45 -11.83
C ALA A 75 -14.40 -1.39 -12.47
N THR A 76 -14.01 -0.82 -13.61
CA THR A 76 -14.78 0.17 -14.36
C THR A 76 -15.08 -0.29 -15.78
N THR A 77 -16.20 0.14 -16.36
CA THR A 77 -16.54 -0.15 -17.77
C THR A 77 -15.43 0.34 -18.71
N LEU A 78 -14.78 1.46 -18.41
CA LEU A 78 -13.66 1.98 -19.21
C LEU A 78 -12.47 1.02 -19.21
N SER A 79 -12.09 0.50 -18.04
CA SER A 79 -11.01 -0.48 -17.89
C SER A 79 -11.34 -1.78 -18.63
N MET A 80 -12.58 -2.27 -18.52
CA MET A 80 -13.05 -3.43 -19.27
C MET A 80 -12.98 -3.22 -20.79
N ASN A 81 -13.46 -2.08 -21.28
CA ASN A 81 -13.37 -1.73 -22.70
C ASN A 81 -11.92 -1.65 -23.18
N ARG A 82 -10.99 -1.17 -22.35
CA ARG A 82 -9.56 -1.16 -22.68
C ARG A 82 -9.02 -2.58 -22.77
N ILE A 83 -9.36 -3.46 -21.82
CA ILE A 83 -8.95 -4.88 -21.83
C ILE A 83 -9.42 -5.56 -23.12
N THR A 84 -10.69 -5.39 -23.47
CA THR A 84 -11.29 -6.01 -24.67
C THR A 84 -10.66 -5.52 -25.98
N ASN A 85 -10.30 -4.24 -26.04
CA ASN A 85 -9.77 -3.62 -27.26
C ASN A 85 -8.22 -3.66 -27.36
N THR A 86 -7.54 -4.16 -26.33
CA THR A 86 -6.06 -4.22 -26.29
C THR A 86 -5.58 -5.64 -26.57
N ASN A 87 -4.57 -5.79 -27.44
CA ASN A 87 -3.87 -7.05 -27.62
C ASN A 87 -2.94 -7.33 -26.42
N LEU A 88 -3.47 -7.90 -25.34
CA LEU A 88 -2.74 -8.17 -24.10
C LEU A 88 -1.54 -9.12 -24.31
N SER A 89 -1.60 -10.01 -25.29
CA SER A 89 -0.49 -10.93 -25.60
C SER A 89 0.79 -10.20 -26.01
N SER A 90 0.67 -8.98 -26.53
CA SER A 90 1.82 -8.16 -26.94
C SER A 90 2.59 -7.53 -25.77
N ILE A 91 1.96 -7.45 -24.58
CA ILE A 91 2.55 -6.90 -23.35
C ILE A 91 2.78 -7.98 -22.28
N ALA A 92 2.11 -9.12 -22.36
CA ALA A 92 2.13 -10.18 -21.36
C ALA A 92 3.53 -10.64 -20.88
N PRO A 93 4.55 -10.77 -21.75
CA PRO A 93 5.89 -11.17 -21.30
C PRO A 93 6.57 -10.19 -20.33
N PHE A 94 6.07 -8.96 -20.26
CA PHE A 94 6.66 -7.87 -19.50
C PHE A 94 5.96 -7.65 -18.15
N VAL A 95 4.74 -8.15 -17.99
CA VAL A 95 3.92 -7.93 -16.79
C VAL A 95 4.38 -8.84 -15.66
N ARG A 96 4.92 -8.24 -14.59
CA ARG A 96 5.34 -8.93 -13.37
C ARG A 96 4.34 -8.78 -12.24
N LYS A 97 3.67 -7.63 -12.18
CA LYS A 97 2.73 -7.25 -11.12
C LYS A 97 1.37 -6.87 -11.67
N ILE A 98 0.32 -7.35 -11.01
CA ILE A 98 -1.07 -6.95 -11.28
C ILE A 98 -1.69 -6.32 -10.04
N ASN A 99 -2.23 -5.12 -10.23
CA ASN A 99 -2.92 -4.34 -9.22
C ASN A 99 -4.43 -4.41 -9.49
N PHE A 100 -5.23 -4.81 -8.52
CA PHE A 100 -6.68 -4.74 -8.61
C PHE A 100 -7.19 -3.50 -7.88
N LEU A 101 -8.02 -2.71 -8.54
CA LEU A 101 -8.63 -1.50 -7.97
C LEU A 101 -10.16 -1.56 -8.07
N PRO A 102 -10.89 -1.04 -7.07
CA PRO A 102 -12.33 -0.92 -7.16
C PRO A 102 -12.76 0.18 -8.14
N THR A 103 -14.07 0.25 -8.39
CA THR A 103 -14.66 1.43 -9.04
C THR A 103 -14.51 2.65 -8.11
N PRO A 104 -14.15 3.83 -8.64
CA PRO A 104 -14.18 5.07 -7.87
C PRO A 104 -15.60 5.63 -7.71
N PHE A 105 -16.60 5.00 -8.34
CA PHE A 105 -17.97 5.50 -8.37
C PHE A 105 -18.85 4.72 -7.40
N ILE A 106 -19.58 5.45 -6.56
CA ILE A 106 -20.50 4.90 -5.55
C ILE A 106 -21.95 5.22 -5.89
N THR A 107 -22.85 4.27 -5.64
CA THR A 107 -24.27 4.35 -6.04
C THR A 107 -25.19 4.91 -4.97
N ASN A 108 -24.74 4.96 -3.72
CA ASN A 108 -25.44 5.51 -2.57
C ASN A 108 -25.09 6.97 -2.25
N LEU A 109 -24.25 7.61 -3.08
CA LEU A 109 -23.93 9.02 -2.89
C LEU A 109 -25.17 9.88 -3.14
N GLU A 110 -25.51 10.72 -2.17
CA GLU A 110 -26.61 11.66 -2.32
C GLU A 110 -26.17 12.94 -3.03
N LEU A 111 -27.13 13.61 -3.69
CA LEU A 111 -26.85 14.86 -4.42
C LEU A 111 -26.31 15.96 -3.48
N GLY A 112 -26.81 16.02 -2.24
CA GLY A 112 -26.36 17.00 -1.25
C GLY A 112 -24.87 16.81 -0.90
N ASP A 113 -24.48 15.58 -0.63
CA ASP A 113 -23.10 15.19 -0.35
C ASP A 113 -22.18 15.44 -1.55
N PHE A 114 -22.62 15.08 -2.75
CA PHE A 114 -21.88 15.36 -3.99
C PHE A 114 -21.72 16.88 -4.23
N THR A 115 -22.74 17.67 -3.90
CA THR A 115 -22.67 19.14 -4.00
C THR A 115 -21.62 19.69 -3.04
N ARG A 116 -21.64 19.24 -1.78
CA ARG A 116 -20.65 19.62 -0.76
C ARG A 116 -19.22 19.28 -1.20
N VAL A 117 -18.99 18.11 -1.78
CA VAL A 117 -17.68 17.73 -2.34
C VAL A 117 -17.22 18.74 -3.40
N LEU A 118 -18.10 19.12 -4.32
CA LEU A 118 -17.73 20.04 -5.40
C LEU A 118 -17.47 21.46 -4.88
N GLU A 119 -18.21 21.90 -3.87
CA GLU A 119 -17.95 23.17 -3.18
C GLU A 119 -16.56 23.16 -2.56
N ILE A 120 -16.25 22.13 -1.77
CA ILE A 120 -14.94 21.97 -1.13
C ILE A 120 -13.81 21.93 -2.17
N LEU A 121 -13.96 21.12 -3.22
CA LEU A 121 -12.95 21.03 -4.28
C LEU A 121 -12.80 22.35 -5.07
N SER A 122 -13.88 23.11 -5.25
CA SER A 122 -13.82 24.43 -5.92
C SER A 122 -13.11 25.48 -5.07
N GLU A 123 -13.23 25.42 -3.74
CA GLU A 123 -12.55 26.34 -2.82
C GLU A 123 -11.05 26.04 -2.73
N HIS A 124 -10.67 24.79 -2.96
CA HIS A 124 -9.29 24.31 -2.82
C HIS A 124 -8.61 23.94 -4.14
N GLU A 125 -9.20 24.25 -5.30
CA GLU A 125 -8.73 23.84 -6.64
C GLU A 125 -7.25 24.23 -6.90
N SER A 126 -6.84 25.42 -6.46
CA SER A 126 -5.47 25.92 -6.58
C SER A 126 -4.47 25.15 -5.71
N ASN A 127 -4.95 24.55 -4.62
CA ASN A 127 -4.15 23.85 -3.61
C ASN A 127 -4.16 22.33 -3.84
N LEU A 128 -4.98 21.83 -4.77
CA LEU A 128 -4.97 20.43 -5.15
C LEU A 128 -3.62 20.02 -5.76
N PRO A 129 -3.09 18.82 -5.41
CA PRO A 129 -1.96 18.23 -6.12
C PRO A 129 -2.24 18.13 -7.63
N VAL A 130 -1.21 18.26 -8.47
CA VAL A 130 -1.34 18.26 -9.94
C VAL A 130 -2.07 17.01 -10.45
N ARG A 131 -1.83 15.84 -9.84
CA ARG A 131 -2.51 14.59 -10.18
C ARG A 131 -4.01 14.66 -9.88
N SER A 132 -4.38 15.16 -8.71
CA SER A 132 -5.77 15.34 -8.27
C SER A 132 -6.49 16.33 -9.18
N ARG A 133 -5.84 17.45 -9.51
CA ARG A 133 -6.39 18.43 -10.46
C ARG A 133 -6.63 17.81 -11.85
N ARG A 134 -5.65 17.07 -12.40
CA ARG A 134 -5.84 16.35 -13.67
C ARG A 134 -6.98 15.33 -13.59
N HIS A 135 -7.13 14.65 -12.47
CA HIS A 135 -8.23 13.70 -12.29
C HIS A 135 -9.58 14.40 -12.29
N VAL A 136 -9.73 15.45 -11.48
CA VAL A 136 -10.91 16.33 -11.42
C VAL A 136 -11.24 16.88 -12.83
N GLU A 137 -10.25 17.42 -13.53
CA GLU A 137 -10.40 17.91 -14.91
C GLU A 137 -10.83 16.80 -15.89
N THR A 138 -10.29 15.59 -15.75
CA THR A 138 -10.63 14.47 -16.64
C THR A 138 -12.04 13.95 -16.38
N GLN A 139 -12.49 13.92 -15.12
CA GLN A 139 -13.80 13.38 -14.75
C GLN A 139 -14.93 14.41 -14.90
N TRP A 140 -14.69 15.66 -14.53
CA TRP A 140 -15.73 16.70 -14.45
C TRP A 140 -15.44 17.93 -15.32
N GLY A 141 -14.25 18.03 -15.93
CA GLY A 141 -13.85 19.24 -16.65
C GLY A 141 -13.62 20.40 -15.68
N ALA A 142 -14.24 21.54 -15.96
CA ALA A 142 -14.32 22.62 -14.98
C ALA A 142 -15.28 22.23 -13.85
N ILE A 143 -14.86 22.37 -12.59
CA ILE A 143 -15.69 22.07 -11.43
C ILE A 143 -17.03 22.81 -11.56
N PRO A 144 -18.18 22.11 -11.63
CA PRO A 144 -19.45 22.75 -11.90
C PRO A 144 -19.89 23.62 -10.73
N ARG A 145 -20.21 24.90 -11.01
CA ARG A 145 -20.56 25.92 -9.99
C ARG A 145 -22.03 26.34 -9.97
N THR A 146 -22.85 25.81 -10.87
CA THR A 146 -24.29 26.10 -10.91
C THR A 146 -25.07 24.85 -10.59
N GLU A 147 -26.18 25.00 -9.88
CA GLU A 147 -27.07 23.90 -9.47
C GLU A 147 -27.39 22.96 -10.65
N ALA A 148 -27.81 23.52 -11.79
CA ALA A 148 -28.10 22.72 -12.98
C ALA A 148 -26.90 21.89 -13.49
N ARG A 149 -25.67 22.44 -13.42
CA ARG A 149 -24.47 21.71 -13.84
C ARG A 149 -24.05 20.66 -12.81
N VAL A 150 -24.22 20.96 -11.52
CA VAL A 150 -23.99 20.01 -10.42
C VAL A 150 -24.94 18.81 -10.58
N THR A 151 -26.23 19.05 -10.82
CA THR A 151 -27.21 17.97 -11.08
C THR A 151 -26.83 17.13 -12.30
N ILE A 152 -26.34 17.74 -13.38
CA ILE A 152 -25.88 16.99 -14.56
C ILE A 152 -24.67 16.12 -14.22
N ALA A 153 -23.67 16.67 -13.54
CA ALA A 153 -22.47 15.94 -13.13
C ALA A 153 -22.81 14.78 -12.18
N PHE A 154 -23.70 15.01 -11.22
CA PHE A 154 -24.21 13.99 -10.32
C PHE A 154 -24.92 12.86 -11.06
N ASN A 155 -25.80 13.18 -12.01
CA ASN A 155 -26.49 12.18 -12.82
C ASN A 155 -25.50 11.37 -13.69
N MET A 156 -24.42 11.98 -14.19
CA MET A 156 -23.36 11.27 -14.91
C MET A 156 -22.59 10.33 -13.98
N HIS A 157 -22.23 10.79 -12.78
CA HIS A 157 -21.59 9.98 -11.75
C HIS A 157 -22.45 8.76 -11.39
N LEU A 158 -23.72 8.99 -11.07
CA LEU A 158 -24.66 7.91 -10.70
C LEU A 158 -24.85 6.91 -11.86
N LYS A 159 -24.95 7.40 -13.10
CA LYS A 159 -25.01 6.53 -14.28
C LYS A 159 -23.77 5.65 -14.40
N GLN A 160 -22.58 6.21 -14.20
CA GLN A 160 -21.34 5.43 -14.26
C GLN A 160 -21.25 4.42 -13.11
N ALA A 161 -21.63 4.82 -11.89
CA ALA A 161 -21.69 3.95 -10.73
C ALA A 161 -22.61 2.73 -10.98
N LEU A 162 -23.79 2.96 -11.56
CA LEU A 162 -24.74 1.91 -11.91
C LEU A 162 -24.23 0.98 -13.01
N LEU A 163 -23.52 1.52 -14.02
CA LEU A 163 -22.90 0.71 -15.08
C LEU A 163 -21.79 -0.19 -14.52
N ASP A 164 -20.89 0.38 -13.73
CA ASP A 164 -19.80 -0.37 -13.10
C ASP A 164 -20.36 -1.44 -12.15
N GLN A 165 -21.36 -1.09 -11.33
CA GLN A 165 -22.07 -2.03 -10.48
C GLN A 165 -22.65 -3.18 -11.32
N SER A 166 -23.40 -2.88 -12.39
CA SER A 166 -23.96 -3.90 -13.27
C SER A 166 -22.90 -4.84 -13.83
N SER A 167 -21.73 -4.34 -14.24
CA SER A 167 -20.64 -5.16 -14.77
C SER A 167 -19.96 -6.04 -13.70
N ILE A 168 -19.88 -5.55 -12.46
CA ILE A 168 -19.37 -6.30 -11.30
C ILE A 168 -20.32 -7.49 -10.99
N TYR A 169 -21.63 -7.26 -10.99
CA TYR A 169 -22.63 -8.28 -10.63
C TYR A 169 -23.02 -9.22 -11.77
N SER A 170 -22.86 -8.81 -13.03
CA SER A 170 -23.19 -9.66 -14.20
C SER A 170 -22.21 -10.82 -14.41
N GLY A 171 -21.07 -10.81 -13.71
CA GLY A 171 -19.98 -11.77 -13.92
C GLY A 171 -19.09 -11.45 -15.12
N GLU A 172 -19.38 -10.39 -15.86
CA GLU A 172 -18.56 -9.94 -17.00
C GLU A 172 -17.14 -9.57 -16.53
N LEU A 173 -17.03 -8.88 -15.40
CA LEU A 173 -15.74 -8.53 -14.80
C LEU A 173 -14.91 -9.77 -14.47
N LEU A 174 -15.53 -10.78 -13.84
CA LEU A 174 -14.90 -12.07 -13.52
C LEU A 174 -14.35 -12.75 -14.78
N CYS A 175 -15.15 -12.82 -15.84
CA CYS A 175 -14.74 -13.40 -17.11
C CYS A 175 -13.55 -12.66 -17.73
N LEU A 176 -13.64 -11.33 -17.86
CA LEU A 176 -12.60 -10.52 -18.50
C LEU A 176 -11.28 -10.55 -17.73
N TRP A 177 -11.33 -10.39 -16.41
CA TRP A 177 -10.13 -10.46 -15.57
C TRP A 177 -9.52 -11.86 -15.60
N THR A 178 -10.32 -12.93 -15.57
CA THR A 178 -9.79 -14.29 -15.69
C THR A 178 -9.09 -14.50 -17.04
N ILE A 179 -9.65 -14.00 -18.14
CA ILE A 179 -9.01 -14.06 -19.46
C ILE A 179 -7.69 -13.29 -19.45
N ALA A 180 -7.68 -12.06 -18.92
CA ALA A 180 -6.47 -11.25 -18.82
C ALA A 180 -5.39 -11.96 -17.98
N LEU A 181 -5.74 -12.50 -16.81
CA LEU A 181 -4.80 -13.24 -15.95
C LEU A 181 -4.22 -14.48 -16.62
N ARG A 182 -5.02 -15.22 -17.41
CA ARG A 182 -4.53 -16.38 -18.17
C ARG A 182 -3.54 -15.97 -19.26
N ILE A 183 -3.69 -14.79 -19.86
CA ILE A 183 -2.71 -14.23 -20.79
C ILE A 183 -1.44 -13.84 -20.04
N PHE A 184 -1.57 -13.27 -18.83
CA PHE A 184 -0.48 -12.88 -17.94
C PHE A 184 0.08 -14.03 -17.10
N GLN A 185 0.28 -15.21 -17.71
CA GLN A 185 0.71 -16.44 -17.04
C GLN A 185 2.05 -16.35 -16.26
N HIS A 186 2.88 -15.33 -16.54
CA HIS A 186 4.18 -15.13 -15.88
C HIS A 186 4.12 -14.12 -14.73
N THR A 187 2.99 -13.46 -14.51
CA THR A 187 2.80 -12.55 -13.39
C THR A 187 2.73 -13.35 -12.09
N THR A 188 3.50 -12.92 -11.09
CA THR A 188 3.56 -13.60 -9.79
C THR A 188 3.33 -12.66 -8.61
N GLU A 189 3.25 -11.35 -8.86
CA GLU A 189 3.01 -10.33 -7.85
C GLU A 189 1.59 -9.78 -8.01
N PHE A 190 0.81 -9.82 -6.94
CA PHE A 190 -0.58 -9.37 -6.95
C PHE A 190 -0.84 -8.45 -5.78
N GLU A 191 -1.49 -7.33 -6.06
CA GLU A 191 -1.85 -6.35 -5.03
C GLU A 191 -3.33 -5.96 -5.14
N LEU A 192 -4.02 -6.06 -4.02
CA LEU A 192 -5.42 -5.69 -3.86
C LEU A 192 -5.48 -4.36 -3.14
N PHE A 193 -5.87 -3.32 -3.88
CA PHE A 193 -5.98 -1.96 -3.40
C PHE A 193 -7.39 -1.65 -2.94
N SER A 194 -7.51 -0.88 -1.86
CA SER A 194 -8.71 -0.08 -1.64
C SER A 194 -8.63 1.20 -2.45
N ILE A 195 -9.77 1.68 -2.94
CA ILE A 195 -9.80 2.99 -3.59
C ILE A 195 -9.50 4.11 -2.60
N PHE A 196 -9.65 3.88 -1.28
CA PHE A 196 -9.22 4.83 -0.26
C PHE A 196 -7.71 4.99 -0.23
N GLY A 197 -6.93 3.91 -0.37
CA GLY A 197 -5.47 3.99 -0.33
C GLY A 197 -4.85 4.56 -1.60
N ARG A 198 -5.58 4.53 -2.71
CA ARG A 198 -5.13 5.10 -4.00
C ARG A 198 -6.19 5.99 -4.60
N HIS A 199 -6.81 6.81 -3.78
CA HIS A 199 -7.83 7.71 -4.26
C HIS A 199 -7.16 8.72 -5.20
N PRO A 200 -7.79 9.09 -6.33
CA PRO A 200 -7.19 10.06 -7.24
C PRO A 200 -6.97 11.45 -6.62
N LEU A 201 -7.63 11.75 -5.50
CA LEU A 201 -7.42 12.95 -4.69
C LEU A 201 -6.25 12.84 -3.70
N ASP A 202 -5.58 11.68 -3.64
CA ASP A 202 -4.43 11.49 -2.76
C ASP A 202 -3.20 12.25 -3.28
N PRO A 203 -2.43 12.92 -2.39
CA PRO A 203 -1.12 13.42 -2.74
C PRO A 203 -0.22 12.22 -3.10
N SER A 204 0.74 12.41 -4.01
CA SER A 204 1.62 11.32 -4.43
C SER A 204 2.42 10.78 -3.23
N GLU A 205 2.63 9.46 -3.18
CA GLU A 205 3.40 8.75 -2.14
C GLU A 205 4.77 9.44 -1.85
N ASP A 206 5.37 10.10 -2.84
CA ASP A 206 6.66 10.82 -2.70
C ASP A 206 6.61 12.23 -2.10
N SER A 207 5.43 12.74 -1.73
CA SER A 207 5.29 14.18 -1.46
C SER A 207 5.47 14.61 -0.01
N GLY A 208 5.42 13.68 0.95
CA GLY A 208 5.43 14.00 2.38
C GLY A 208 4.35 15.02 2.80
N MET A 209 3.37 15.27 1.92
CA MET A 209 2.32 16.25 2.14
C MET A 209 1.15 15.54 2.79
N THR A 210 0.87 15.90 4.04
CA THR A 210 -0.37 15.54 4.70
C THR A 210 -1.56 16.09 3.90
N HIS A 211 -2.62 15.28 3.81
CA HIS A 211 -3.87 15.73 3.22
C HIS A 211 -4.35 17.02 3.90
N CYS A 212 -4.78 18.02 3.13
CA CYS A 212 -5.55 19.09 3.75
C CYS A 212 -6.91 18.51 4.21
N PRO A 213 -7.48 18.97 5.35
CA PRO A 213 -8.72 18.41 5.90
C PRO A 213 -9.87 18.35 4.89
N SER A 214 -9.98 19.36 4.05
CA SER A 214 -10.96 19.47 2.97
C SER A 214 -10.86 18.38 1.88
N CYS A 215 -9.64 17.99 1.50
CA CYS A 215 -9.44 16.91 0.52
C CYS A 215 -9.76 15.55 1.14
N LEU A 216 -9.46 15.36 2.42
CA LEU A 216 -9.81 14.17 3.18
C LEU A 216 -11.33 14.05 3.33
N GLU A 217 -12.01 15.15 3.65
CA GLU A 217 -13.47 15.22 3.72
C GLU A 217 -14.09 14.84 2.37
N SER A 218 -13.63 15.47 1.28
CA SER A 218 -14.11 15.17 -0.08
C SER A 218 -13.88 13.70 -0.46
N LYS A 219 -12.73 13.14 -0.08
CA LYS A 219 -12.40 11.72 -0.28
C LYS A 219 -13.35 10.82 0.52
N ASN A 220 -13.59 11.12 1.79
CA ASN A 220 -14.51 10.36 2.65
C ASN A 220 -15.95 10.41 2.13
N THR A 221 -16.38 11.53 1.55
CA THR A 221 -17.73 11.67 1.00
C THR A 221 -17.89 10.97 -0.36
N LEU A 222 -16.88 11.04 -1.23
CA LEU A 222 -16.92 10.36 -2.54
C LEU A 222 -16.72 8.85 -2.44
N TYR A 223 -16.28 8.36 -1.29
CA TYR A 223 -15.97 6.96 -1.09
C TYR A 223 -16.78 6.38 0.06
N ASP A 224 -17.63 5.43 -0.30
CA ASP A 224 -18.32 4.60 0.66
C ASP A 224 -17.37 3.54 1.20
N ARG A 225 -16.83 3.79 2.39
CA ARG A 225 -16.03 2.82 3.15
C ARG A 225 -16.83 1.55 3.44
N THR A 226 -18.16 1.58 3.45
CA THR A 226 -19.04 0.42 3.70
C THR A 226 -19.51 -0.28 2.43
N GLY A 227 -19.02 0.17 1.26
CA GLY A 227 -19.63 -0.13 -0.02
C GLY A 227 -19.56 -1.60 -0.44
N VAL A 228 -20.73 -2.16 -0.76
CA VAL A 228 -20.93 -3.50 -1.34
C VAL A 228 -20.12 -3.70 -2.65
N SER A 229 -19.76 -2.63 -3.35
CA SER A 229 -18.97 -2.67 -4.59
C SER A 229 -17.52 -3.11 -4.36
N GLU A 230 -16.88 -2.67 -3.27
CA GLU A 230 -15.52 -3.07 -2.93
C GLU A 230 -15.45 -4.52 -2.47
N GLY A 231 -16.39 -4.95 -1.61
CA GLY A 231 -16.43 -6.34 -1.17
C GLY A 231 -16.70 -7.32 -2.31
N GLN A 232 -17.62 -6.96 -3.21
CA GLN A 232 -17.85 -7.75 -4.41
C GLN A 232 -16.65 -7.73 -5.37
N MET A 233 -15.92 -6.61 -5.50
CA MET A 233 -14.67 -6.54 -6.27
C MET A 233 -13.59 -7.43 -5.68
N LEU A 234 -13.35 -7.34 -4.36
CA LEU A 234 -12.39 -8.17 -3.64
C LEU A 234 -12.68 -9.65 -3.90
N LYS A 235 -13.93 -10.07 -3.73
CA LYS A 235 -14.40 -11.42 -4.04
C LYS A 235 -14.10 -11.79 -5.50
N THR A 236 -14.44 -10.94 -6.47
CA THR A 236 -14.19 -11.19 -7.88
C THR A 236 -12.69 -11.32 -8.17
N ALA A 237 -11.83 -10.47 -7.60
CA ALA A 237 -10.37 -10.56 -7.77
C ALA A 237 -9.83 -11.91 -7.28
N ILE A 238 -10.22 -12.35 -6.09
CA ILE A 238 -9.82 -13.67 -5.55
C ILE A 238 -10.37 -14.80 -6.44
N GLN A 239 -11.62 -14.73 -6.89
CA GLN A 239 -12.20 -15.71 -7.82
C GLN A 239 -11.44 -15.79 -9.15
N CYS A 240 -10.99 -14.65 -9.69
CA CYS A 240 -10.18 -14.59 -10.89
C CYS A 240 -8.82 -15.25 -10.70
N LEU A 241 -8.13 -14.97 -9.58
CA LEU A 241 -6.84 -15.59 -9.24
C LEU A 241 -6.97 -17.12 -9.16
N VAL A 242 -7.98 -17.61 -8.46
CA VAL A 242 -8.30 -19.06 -8.38
C VAL A 242 -8.59 -19.64 -9.77
N SER A 243 -9.47 -19.00 -10.53
CA SER A 243 -9.93 -19.49 -11.85
C SER A 243 -8.85 -19.45 -12.94
N SER A 244 -7.85 -18.59 -12.75
CA SER A 244 -6.66 -18.48 -13.61
C SER A 244 -5.53 -19.42 -13.22
N ASN A 245 -5.62 -20.08 -12.04
CA ASN A 245 -4.54 -20.86 -11.45
C ASN A 245 -3.24 -20.04 -11.33
N ALA A 246 -3.37 -18.81 -10.82
CA ALA A 246 -2.27 -17.87 -10.72
C ALA A 246 -1.13 -18.40 -9.82
N GLN A 247 0.12 -18.22 -10.26
CA GLN A 247 1.29 -18.58 -9.45
C GLN A 247 1.69 -17.42 -8.55
N ILE A 248 1.10 -17.34 -7.36
CA ILE A 248 1.27 -16.21 -6.45
C ILE A 248 2.57 -16.36 -5.65
N LYS A 249 3.53 -15.46 -5.88
CA LYS A 249 4.78 -15.34 -5.11
C LYS A 249 4.77 -14.14 -4.18
N SER A 250 4.16 -13.04 -4.58
CA SER A 250 3.97 -11.86 -3.74
C SER A 250 2.49 -11.49 -3.70
N PHE A 251 1.95 -11.31 -2.51
CA PHE A 251 0.56 -10.93 -2.30
C PHE A 251 0.49 -9.77 -1.32
N SER A 252 -0.12 -8.67 -1.76
CA SER A 252 -0.38 -7.50 -0.93
C SER A 252 -1.89 -7.26 -0.83
N LEU A 253 -2.40 -7.14 0.38
CA LEU A 253 -3.81 -6.85 0.64
C LEU A 253 -3.91 -5.62 1.54
N HIS A 254 -4.49 -4.55 1.01
CA HIS A 254 -4.67 -3.31 1.76
C HIS A 254 -5.63 -3.51 2.93
N ARG A 255 -5.24 -3.04 4.12
CA ARG A 255 -6.01 -3.24 5.35
C ARG A 255 -7.46 -2.79 5.25
N THR A 256 -7.74 -1.67 4.60
CA THR A 256 -9.10 -1.14 4.43
C THR A 256 -10.04 -2.13 3.72
N LEU A 257 -9.50 -3.09 2.95
CA LEU A 257 -10.31 -4.15 2.35
C LEU A 257 -10.72 -5.26 3.34
N ALA A 258 -10.17 -5.28 4.56
CA ALA A 258 -10.41 -6.32 5.54
C ALA A 258 -11.85 -6.39 6.07
N GLN A 259 -12.52 -5.24 6.15
CA GLN A 259 -13.94 -5.19 6.52
C GLN A 259 -14.81 -6.04 5.59
N HIS A 260 -14.44 -6.09 4.32
CA HIS A 260 -15.12 -6.87 3.28
C HIS A 260 -14.77 -8.35 3.30
N PHE A 261 -13.78 -8.76 4.09
CA PHE A 261 -13.40 -10.17 4.23
C PHE A 261 -14.47 -11.02 4.92
N LYS A 262 -15.40 -10.39 5.66
CA LYS A 262 -16.61 -11.07 6.17
C LYS A 262 -17.53 -11.55 5.03
N GLU A 263 -17.53 -10.84 3.90
CA GLU A 263 -18.42 -11.05 2.75
C GLU A 263 -17.78 -11.87 1.62
N VAL A 264 -16.44 -12.01 1.63
CA VAL A 264 -15.75 -12.95 0.73
C VAL A 264 -16.27 -14.35 1.06
N PRO A 265 -16.82 -15.10 0.09
CA PRO A 265 -17.26 -16.47 0.35
C PRO A 265 -16.05 -17.23 0.85
N SER A 266 -16.10 -17.72 2.09
CA SER A 266 -14.98 -18.41 2.73
C SER A 266 -14.39 -19.48 1.81
N ALA A 267 -15.26 -20.18 1.08
CA ALA A 267 -14.90 -21.18 0.10
C ALA A 267 -13.95 -20.69 -1.01
N THR A 268 -14.09 -19.46 -1.52
CA THR A 268 -13.18 -18.96 -2.58
C THR A 268 -11.81 -18.62 -1.99
N TRP A 269 -11.77 -18.02 -0.80
CA TRP A 269 -10.49 -17.79 -0.12
C TRP A 269 -9.78 -19.12 0.13
N ASP A 270 -10.51 -20.13 0.61
CA ASP A 270 -9.96 -21.45 0.90
C ASP A 270 -9.37 -22.15 -0.35
N LEU A 271 -9.92 -21.88 -1.54
CA LEU A 271 -9.42 -22.37 -2.82
C LEU A 271 -8.20 -21.60 -3.37
N LEU A 272 -7.89 -20.41 -2.85
CA LEU A 272 -6.71 -19.65 -3.25
C LEU A 272 -5.42 -20.38 -2.83
N ASP A 273 -4.63 -20.80 -3.81
CA ASP A 273 -3.34 -21.45 -3.59
C ASP A 273 -2.25 -20.42 -3.29
N LEU A 274 -1.77 -20.43 -2.05
CA LEU A 274 -0.65 -19.62 -1.57
C LEU A 274 0.60 -20.46 -1.25
N SER A 275 0.66 -21.70 -1.73
CA SER A 275 1.76 -22.62 -1.43
C SER A 275 3.13 -22.11 -1.90
N ARG A 276 3.15 -21.24 -2.93
CA ARG A 276 4.37 -20.63 -3.49
C ARG A 276 4.63 -19.21 -2.98
N LEU A 277 3.84 -18.73 -2.03
CA LEU A 277 3.96 -17.37 -1.53
C LEU A 277 5.31 -17.17 -0.84
N GLU A 278 6.08 -16.21 -1.32
CA GLU A 278 7.38 -15.77 -0.79
C GLU A 278 7.22 -14.47 0.02
N THR A 279 6.29 -13.59 -0.36
CA THR A 279 6.07 -12.29 0.30
C THR A 279 4.60 -12.07 0.57
N LEU A 280 4.25 -11.77 1.83
CA LEU A 280 2.91 -11.35 2.24
C LEU A 280 2.98 -9.95 2.83
N LYS A 281 2.23 -9.01 2.23
CA LYS A 281 2.13 -7.63 2.71
C LYS A 281 0.71 -7.30 3.11
N TYR A 282 0.59 -6.62 4.23
CA TYR A 282 -0.66 -6.10 4.76
C TYR A 282 -0.48 -4.62 5.11
N PRO A 283 -0.23 -3.77 4.10
CA PRO A 283 0.04 -2.36 4.33
C PRO A 283 -1.24 -1.65 4.75
N ASP A 284 -1.07 -0.68 5.63
CA ASP A 284 -2.04 0.36 5.88
C ASP A 284 -1.65 1.63 5.15
N LEU A 285 -2.60 2.22 4.43
CA LEU A 285 -2.43 3.51 3.80
C LEU A 285 -3.23 4.50 4.63
N GLU A 286 -2.50 5.15 5.55
CA GLU A 286 -2.87 6.28 6.39
C GLU A 286 -4.37 6.60 6.39
N ILE A 287 -5.11 5.91 7.28
CA ILE A 287 -6.48 6.28 7.58
C ILE A 287 -6.37 7.38 8.63
N VAL A 288 -6.67 8.62 8.24
CA VAL A 288 -6.93 9.67 9.24
C VAL A 288 -8.21 9.27 9.97
N GLU A 289 -8.07 8.99 11.26
CA GLU A 289 -9.10 8.42 12.12
C GLU A 289 -9.98 9.50 12.75
N ASP A 290 -10.76 10.21 11.93
CA ASP A 290 -11.84 11.08 12.41
C ASP A 290 -13.13 10.29 12.70
N GLU A 291 -13.02 9.01 13.04
CA GLU A 291 -14.16 8.08 13.18
C GLU A 291 -14.60 7.86 14.62
N TYR A 292 -15.88 7.51 14.79
CA TYR A 292 -16.41 7.09 16.08
C TYR A 292 -15.67 5.83 16.57
N ALA A 293 -15.42 5.74 17.88
CA ALA A 293 -14.64 4.65 18.48
C ALA A 293 -15.15 3.25 18.10
N ASP A 294 -16.47 3.07 17.99
CA ASP A 294 -17.11 1.80 17.64
C ASP A 294 -16.75 1.32 16.21
N ASP A 295 -16.66 2.26 15.25
CA ASP A 295 -16.33 1.95 13.85
C ASP A 295 -14.87 1.50 13.72
N ILE A 296 -13.98 2.10 14.51
CA ILE A 296 -12.56 1.74 14.59
C ILE A 296 -12.41 0.32 15.13
N GLU A 297 -13.10 -0.02 16.22
CA GLU A 297 -13.04 -1.37 16.82
C GLU A 297 -13.51 -2.45 15.84
N GLU A 298 -14.60 -2.22 15.12
CA GLU A 298 -15.11 -3.18 14.14
C GLU A 298 -14.11 -3.45 13.02
N ARG A 299 -13.46 -2.39 12.52
CA ARG A 299 -12.44 -2.48 11.46
C ARG A 299 -11.19 -3.17 11.93
N ASP A 300 -10.72 -2.88 13.13
CA ASP A 300 -9.55 -3.55 13.71
C ASP A 300 -9.82 -5.04 13.90
N ALA A 301 -11.03 -5.37 14.35
CA ALA A 301 -11.47 -6.76 14.43
C ALA A 301 -11.53 -7.42 13.04
N ALA A 302 -11.91 -6.69 11.98
CA ALA A 302 -11.94 -7.20 10.62
C ALA A 302 -10.53 -7.40 10.03
N ALA A 303 -9.64 -6.43 10.19
CA ALA A 303 -8.22 -6.50 9.87
C ALA A 303 -7.58 -7.73 10.53
N ARG A 304 -7.81 -7.90 11.84
CA ARG A 304 -7.33 -9.05 12.58
C ARG A 304 -7.86 -10.37 12.03
N ARG A 305 -9.16 -10.49 11.76
CA ARG A 305 -9.76 -11.71 11.18
C ARG A 305 -9.16 -12.04 9.81
N CYS A 306 -9.02 -11.04 8.95
CA CYS A 306 -8.43 -11.17 7.63
C CYS A 306 -6.98 -11.65 7.70
N LEU A 307 -6.18 -11.05 8.59
CA LEU A 307 -4.78 -11.44 8.79
C LEU A 307 -4.66 -12.86 9.34
N VAL A 308 -5.49 -13.25 10.34
CA VAL A 308 -5.56 -14.63 10.84
C VAL A 308 -5.85 -15.61 9.70
N ARG A 309 -6.90 -15.36 8.91
CA ARG A 309 -7.28 -16.20 7.77
C ARG A 309 -6.21 -16.31 6.70
N SER A 310 -5.39 -15.28 6.53
CA SER A 310 -4.28 -15.28 5.59
C SER A 310 -3.13 -16.14 6.07
N LEU A 311 -2.87 -16.09 7.37
CA LEU A 311 -1.80 -16.82 8.03
C LEU A 311 -2.17 -18.29 8.33
N GLU A 312 -3.46 -18.65 8.38
CA GLU A 312 -3.93 -20.05 8.47
C GLU A 312 -3.59 -20.89 7.23
N LYS A 313 -3.20 -20.26 6.12
CA LYS A 313 -2.80 -20.95 4.89
C LYS A 313 -1.45 -21.66 5.07
N PRO A 314 -1.16 -22.72 4.30
CA PRO A 314 0.15 -23.36 4.30
C PRO A 314 1.18 -22.45 3.60
N LEU A 315 1.93 -21.68 4.37
CA LEU A 315 2.89 -20.66 3.91
C LEU A 315 4.36 -21.15 3.99
N LEU A 316 4.63 -22.36 3.50
CA LEU A 316 5.94 -23.02 3.64
C LEU A 316 7.11 -22.27 2.99
N ASN A 317 6.83 -21.47 1.95
CA ASN A 317 7.83 -20.72 1.19
C ASN A 317 7.93 -19.25 1.60
N LEU A 318 7.16 -18.81 2.60
CA LEU A 318 7.11 -17.40 3.00
C LEU A 318 8.48 -16.97 3.54
N ARG A 319 9.00 -15.88 2.97
CA ARG A 319 10.29 -15.25 3.30
C ARG A 319 10.10 -13.88 3.93
N GLU A 320 9.09 -13.13 3.52
CA GLU A 320 8.82 -11.79 4.02
C GLU A 320 7.37 -11.69 4.51
N LEU A 321 7.21 -11.30 5.77
CA LEU A 321 5.93 -10.93 6.36
C LEU A 321 5.96 -9.45 6.74
N ASN A 322 5.12 -8.65 6.10
CA ASN A 322 5.01 -7.22 6.39
C ASN A 322 3.57 -6.89 6.82
N VAL A 323 3.40 -6.47 8.07
CA VAL A 323 2.15 -5.98 8.65
C VAL A 323 2.42 -4.59 9.20
N ASP A 324 2.29 -3.57 8.35
CA ASP A 324 2.63 -2.20 8.69
C ASP A 324 1.37 -1.34 8.83
N HIS A 325 0.97 -1.07 10.07
CA HIS A 325 -0.14 -0.21 10.43
C HIS A 325 0.36 1.18 10.82
N TYR A 326 0.11 2.17 9.96
CA TYR A 326 0.52 3.55 10.22
C TYR A 326 -0.54 4.27 11.06
N VAL A 327 -0.42 4.12 12.38
CA VAL A 327 -1.24 4.85 13.36
C VAL A 327 -0.38 5.43 14.48
N GLU A 328 -0.89 6.52 15.05
CA GLU A 328 -0.33 7.16 16.24
C GLU A 328 -0.42 6.24 17.46
N VAL A 329 -1.53 5.50 17.60
CA VAL A 329 -1.77 4.60 18.74
C VAL A 329 -1.92 3.15 18.25
N PRO A 330 -1.02 2.23 18.67
CA PRO A 330 -1.05 0.84 18.25
C PRO A 330 -2.34 0.14 18.71
N ARG A 331 -3.05 -0.53 17.80
CA ARG A 331 -4.36 -1.16 18.10
C ARG A 331 -4.55 -2.55 17.50
N LEU A 332 -3.92 -2.81 16.36
CA LEU A 332 -4.04 -4.11 15.70
C LEU A 332 -3.37 -5.18 16.55
N LYS A 333 -4.11 -6.17 17.04
CA LYS A 333 -3.52 -7.28 17.80
C LYS A 333 -2.87 -8.28 16.84
N LEU A 334 -1.57 -8.51 16.98
CA LEU A 334 -0.86 -9.51 16.17
C LEU A 334 -1.47 -10.90 16.44
N PRO A 335 -1.87 -11.66 15.40
CA PRO A 335 -2.32 -13.02 15.59
C PRO A 335 -1.18 -13.94 16.00
N HIS A 336 -1.53 -15.11 16.52
CA HIS A 336 -0.55 -16.04 17.04
C HIS A 336 0.18 -16.75 15.90
N LEU A 337 1.44 -16.38 15.65
CA LEU A 337 2.25 -16.96 14.58
C LEU A 337 2.79 -18.36 14.92
N SER A 338 2.88 -18.74 16.20
CA SER A 338 3.50 -20.01 16.61
C SER A 338 2.74 -21.27 16.20
N LEU A 339 1.50 -21.13 15.72
CA LEU A 339 0.72 -22.26 15.19
C LEU A 339 1.08 -22.56 13.72
N ILE A 340 1.90 -21.72 13.10
CA ILE A 340 2.23 -21.78 11.68
C ILE A 340 3.74 -21.99 11.55
N VAL A 341 4.12 -23.08 10.89
CA VAL A 341 5.53 -23.34 10.60
C VAL A 341 5.94 -22.47 9.42
N LEU A 342 6.82 -21.50 9.68
CA LEU A 342 7.35 -20.56 8.68
C LEU A 342 8.87 -20.79 8.52
N PRO A 343 9.29 -21.93 7.94
CA PRO A 343 10.68 -22.38 7.99
C PRO A 343 11.61 -21.53 7.11
N CYS A 344 11.06 -20.81 6.14
CA CYS A 344 11.80 -19.98 5.19
C CYS A 344 11.75 -18.49 5.52
N LEU A 345 11.13 -18.10 6.64
CA LEU A 345 10.92 -16.70 6.98
C LEU A 345 12.25 -16.02 7.28
N ARG A 346 12.54 -14.95 6.55
CA ARG A 346 13.77 -14.16 6.63
C ARG A 346 13.53 -12.76 7.16
N SER A 347 12.38 -12.17 6.88
CA SER A 347 12.08 -10.79 7.25
C SER A 347 10.70 -10.67 7.89
N ILE A 348 10.63 -9.98 9.02
CA ILE A 348 9.40 -9.57 9.69
C ILE A 348 9.38 -8.05 9.82
N THR A 349 8.35 -7.41 9.29
CA THR A 349 8.05 -5.99 9.48
C THR A 349 6.72 -5.86 10.20
N LEU A 350 6.71 -5.26 11.39
CA LEU A 350 5.50 -4.97 12.16
C LEU A 350 5.44 -3.47 12.44
N GLY A 351 4.33 -2.82 12.12
CA GLY A 351 4.09 -1.41 12.39
C GLY A 351 2.76 -1.19 13.08
N GLY A 352 2.68 -0.37 14.13
CA GLY A 352 1.41 -0.01 14.80
C GLY A 352 0.67 -1.19 15.44
N VAL A 353 1.39 -2.24 15.85
CA VAL A 353 0.81 -3.52 16.27
C VAL A 353 0.92 -3.70 17.79
N LEU A 354 -0.15 -4.18 18.41
CA LEU A 354 -0.14 -4.70 19.77
C LEU A 354 0.43 -6.13 19.78
N VAL A 355 1.53 -6.33 20.51
CA VAL A 355 2.31 -7.57 20.50
C VAL A 355 2.29 -8.26 21.87
N ARG A 356 2.06 -9.57 21.87
CA ARG A 356 2.37 -10.39 23.05
C ARG A 356 3.84 -10.79 22.98
N VAL A 357 4.70 -10.04 23.66
CA VAL A 357 6.16 -10.17 23.55
C VAL A 357 6.66 -11.62 23.71
N PRO A 358 6.23 -12.41 24.72
CA PRO A 358 6.71 -13.79 24.84
C PRO A 358 6.39 -14.67 23.61
N ARG A 359 5.29 -14.38 22.91
CA ARG A 359 4.90 -15.11 21.70
C ARG A 359 5.71 -14.67 20.48
N LEU A 360 5.97 -13.37 20.36
CA LEU A 360 6.86 -12.87 19.32
C LEU A 360 8.27 -13.43 19.51
N ALA A 361 8.77 -13.46 20.74
CA ALA A 361 10.04 -14.08 21.10
C ALA A 361 10.10 -15.56 20.67
N HIS A 362 9.04 -16.32 20.96
CA HIS A 362 8.96 -17.71 20.52
C HIS A 362 8.96 -17.84 18.98
N THR A 363 8.30 -16.94 18.26
CA THR A 363 8.38 -16.90 16.78
C THR A 363 9.80 -16.62 16.30
N VAL A 364 10.50 -15.66 16.90
CA VAL A 364 11.92 -15.37 16.60
C VAL A 364 12.76 -16.62 16.79
N THR A 365 12.68 -17.28 17.95
CA THR A 365 13.45 -18.51 18.21
C THR A 365 13.12 -19.67 17.26
N SER A 366 11.87 -19.75 16.80
CA SER A 366 11.40 -20.86 15.95
C SER A 366 11.74 -20.65 14.46
N CYS A 367 11.86 -19.41 14.02
CA CYS A 367 12.15 -19.06 12.62
C CYS A 367 13.65 -18.96 12.41
N VAL A 368 14.36 -20.09 12.44
CA VAL A 368 15.83 -20.13 12.39
C VAL A 368 16.45 -19.42 11.18
N ALA A 369 15.70 -19.23 10.08
CA ALA A 369 16.14 -18.53 8.88
C ALA A 369 15.96 -17.00 8.93
N LEU A 370 15.49 -16.45 10.06
CA LEU A 370 15.19 -15.03 10.21
C LEU A 370 16.47 -14.19 10.22
N GLU A 371 16.53 -13.23 9.31
CA GLU A 371 17.66 -12.35 9.03
C GLU A 371 17.36 -10.91 9.49
N ASP A 372 16.10 -10.47 9.31
CA ASP A 372 15.66 -9.09 9.53
C ASP A 372 14.39 -8.99 10.38
N ILE A 373 14.40 -8.09 11.36
CA ILE A 373 13.19 -7.71 12.11
C ILE A 373 13.10 -6.18 12.20
N TYR A 374 11.95 -5.65 11.80
CA TYR A 374 11.62 -4.23 11.91
C TYR A 374 10.33 -4.05 12.70
N LEU A 375 10.40 -3.34 13.82
CA LEU A 375 9.25 -2.99 14.66
C LEU A 375 9.08 -1.47 14.64
N ARG A 376 7.92 -0.97 14.27
CA ARG A 376 7.55 0.44 14.30
C ARG A 376 6.32 0.63 15.16
N ASN A 377 6.33 1.55 16.12
CA ASN A 377 5.19 1.84 17.01
C ASN A 377 4.52 0.52 17.49
N CYS A 378 5.30 -0.44 17.96
CA CYS A 378 4.79 -1.73 18.44
C CYS A 378 4.71 -1.70 19.95
N HIS A 379 3.64 -2.24 20.53
CA HIS A 379 3.39 -2.07 21.96
C HIS A 379 3.02 -3.37 22.69
N PRO A 380 3.60 -3.65 23.87
CA PRO A 380 3.38 -4.91 24.58
C PRO A 380 1.95 -5.05 25.12
N MET A 381 1.47 -6.29 25.08
CA MET A 381 0.20 -6.71 25.66
C MET A 381 0.43 -7.66 26.83
N GLY A 382 -0.37 -7.46 27.88
CA GLY A 382 -0.46 -8.36 29.01
C GLY A 382 -1.03 -9.75 28.65
N PRO A 383 -0.90 -10.72 29.58
CA PRO A 383 -1.38 -12.09 29.37
C PRO A 383 -2.90 -12.17 29.18
N ASP A 384 -3.66 -11.31 29.85
CA ASP A 384 -5.10 -11.12 29.70
C ASP A 384 -5.49 -10.46 28.36
N GLY A 385 -4.52 -9.95 27.61
CA GLY A 385 -4.71 -9.24 26.37
C GLY A 385 -5.08 -7.77 26.52
N SER A 386 -4.85 -7.19 27.71
CA SER A 386 -4.83 -5.75 27.95
C SER A 386 -3.54 -5.12 27.41
N VAL A 387 -3.60 -3.83 27.11
CA VAL A 387 -2.44 -3.01 26.74
C VAL A 387 -1.65 -2.74 28.02
N VAL A 388 -0.34 -2.99 28.04
CA VAL A 388 0.48 -2.64 29.21
C VAL A 388 0.66 -1.12 29.24
N VAL A 389 0.23 -0.46 30.30
CA VAL A 389 0.45 0.99 30.46
C VAL A 389 1.89 1.20 30.94
N ASP A 390 2.62 2.12 30.30
CA ASP A 390 4.02 2.45 30.62
C ASP A 390 4.93 1.20 30.75
N PRO A 391 5.13 0.44 29.67
CA PRO A 391 5.94 -0.78 29.71
C PRO A 391 7.37 -0.47 30.12
N GLU A 392 7.90 -1.27 31.04
CA GLU A 392 9.30 -1.24 31.47
C GLU A 392 10.12 -2.25 30.64
N ASP A 393 11.43 -2.30 30.88
CA ASP A 393 12.36 -3.19 30.15
C ASP A 393 11.96 -4.66 30.23
N ARG A 394 11.42 -5.06 31.40
CA ARG A 394 11.02 -6.45 31.70
C ARG A 394 9.93 -6.98 30.77
N GLU A 395 9.07 -6.10 30.23
CA GLU A 395 8.03 -6.53 29.31
C GLU A 395 8.58 -6.91 27.93
N TRP A 396 9.75 -6.37 27.57
CA TRP A 396 10.45 -6.64 26.31
C TRP A 396 11.58 -7.66 26.42
N GLU A 397 12.10 -7.89 27.64
CA GLU A 397 13.18 -8.83 27.97
C GLU A 397 13.07 -10.18 27.23
N PRO A 398 11.90 -10.88 27.18
CA PRO A 398 11.81 -12.16 26.47
C PRO A 398 12.16 -12.07 24.99
N LEU A 399 11.81 -10.95 24.34
CA LEU A 399 12.14 -10.73 22.93
C LEU A 399 13.63 -10.43 22.77
N PHE A 400 14.22 -9.60 23.63
CA PHE A 400 15.66 -9.33 23.58
C PHE A 400 16.49 -10.58 23.80
N ASP A 401 16.09 -11.44 24.73
CA ASP A 401 16.71 -12.74 24.94
C ASP A 401 16.61 -13.63 23.69
N ALA A 402 15.45 -13.66 23.04
CA ALA A 402 15.30 -14.42 21.80
C ALA A 402 16.17 -13.88 20.66
N LEU A 403 16.36 -12.57 20.57
CA LEU A 403 17.16 -11.91 19.55
C LEU A 403 18.67 -12.13 19.78
N SER A 404 19.14 -12.01 21.03
CA SER A 404 20.55 -12.17 21.38
C SER A 404 21.09 -13.58 21.11
N HIS A 405 20.22 -14.59 21.18
CA HIS A 405 20.56 -15.98 20.92
C HIS A 405 20.19 -16.43 19.48
N HIS A 406 19.72 -15.53 18.61
CA HIS A 406 19.27 -15.92 17.27
C HIS A 406 20.47 -16.14 16.32
N PRO A 407 20.60 -17.31 15.66
CA PRO A 407 21.83 -17.69 14.96
C PRO A 407 22.11 -16.91 13.67
N ASN A 408 21.07 -16.36 13.03
CA ASN A 408 21.16 -15.75 11.69
C ASN A 408 20.68 -14.31 11.63
N LEU A 409 20.33 -13.69 12.76
CA LEU A 409 19.77 -12.34 12.77
C LEU A 409 20.87 -11.32 12.48
N GLY A 410 20.77 -10.65 11.33
CA GLY A 410 21.74 -9.63 10.91
C GLY A 410 21.27 -8.20 11.22
N HIS A 411 19.96 -7.97 11.16
CA HIS A 411 19.40 -6.64 11.34
C HIS A 411 18.16 -6.65 12.23
N PHE A 412 18.18 -5.77 13.23
CA PHE A 412 17.05 -5.49 14.07
C PHE A 412 16.87 -3.99 14.21
N THR A 413 15.65 -3.51 14.04
CA THR A 413 15.31 -2.10 14.21
C THR A 413 14.02 -1.98 14.96
N ILE A 414 14.04 -1.15 16.00
CA ILE A 414 12.84 -0.66 16.66
C ILE A 414 12.77 0.84 16.45
N THR A 415 11.61 1.30 16.00
CA THR A 415 11.28 2.72 15.88
C THR A 415 10.03 2.97 16.69
N ASP A 416 10.14 3.74 17.76
CA ASP A 416 8.98 4.13 18.54
C ASP A 416 8.78 5.64 18.44
N GLN A 417 7.62 6.04 17.93
CA GLN A 417 7.18 7.44 17.92
C GLN A 417 6.03 7.66 18.92
N TRP A 418 5.69 6.63 19.70
CA TRP A 418 4.59 6.71 20.66
C TRP A 418 5.07 7.33 21.97
N ALA A 419 4.92 8.65 22.09
CA ALA A 419 4.99 9.32 23.39
C ALA A 419 3.65 9.13 24.11
N PHE A 420 3.64 8.39 25.21
CA PHE A 420 2.47 8.33 26.09
C PHE A 420 2.21 9.75 26.62
N MET A 421 1.20 10.44 26.09
CA MET A 421 0.65 11.63 26.74
C MET A 421 -0.03 11.15 28.03
N THR A 422 0.74 11.12 29.12
CA THR A 422 0.18 10.99 30.46
C THR A 422 -0.89 12.07 30.62
N SER A 423 -2.14 11.62 30.73
CA SER A 423 -3.33 12.45 30.88
C SER A 423 -3.19 13.50 32.00
N TYR A 424 -3.81 14.67 31.81
CA TYR A 424 -4.13 15.75 32.78
C TYR A 424 -3.45 17.13 32.65
N SER A 425 -3.10 17.60 31.46
CA SER A 425 -3.03 19.06 31.25
C SER A 425 -3.53 19.49 29.87
N LEU A 426 -4.83 19.81 29.82
CA LEU A 426 -5.40 20.76 28.87
C LEU A 426 -4.74 22.13 29.10
N THR A 427 -3.57 22.38 28.51
CA THR A 427 -3.05 23.71 28.11
C THR A 427 -1.58 23.59 27.72
N ALA A 428 -1.34 23.09 26.52
CA ALA A 428 -0.19 23.38 25.64
C ALA A 428 0.00 22.15 24.76
N MET A 429 -0.32 22.27 23.47
CA MET A 429 0.37 21.42 22.50
C MET A 429 1.86 21.77 22.61
N PRO A 430 2.76 20.82 22.89
CA PRO A 430 4.18 21.07 22.72
C PRO A 430 4.41 21.30 21.23
N ASP A 431 5.14 22.36 20.92
CA ASP A 431 5.66 22.65 19.59
C ASP A 431 6.31 21.37 19.03
N ILE A 432 5.80 20.87 17.89
CA ILE A 432 6.13 19.56 17.28
C ILE A 432 7.62 19.50 16.84
N ASN A 433 8.39 20.55 17.09
CA ASN A 433 9.80 20.69 16.76
C ASN A 433 10.78 20.03 17.77
N HIS A 434 10.30 19.34 18.81
CA HIS A 434 11.15 18.67 19.80
C HIS A 434 10.76 17.21 20.11
N VAL A 435 10.44 16.41 19.10
CA VAL A 435 10.40 14.94 19.26
C VAL A 435 11.84 14.42 19.14
N GLU A 436 12.46 14.09 20.27
CA GLU A 436 13.75 13.37 20.32
C GLU A 436 13.57 11.94 19.79
N VAL A 437 13.75 11.79 18.47
CA VAL A 437 13.74 10.51 17.77
C VAL A 437 14.92 9.67 18.25
N HIS A 438 14.67 8.70 19.14
CA HIS A 438 15.66 7.70 19.51
C HIS A 438 15.84 6.71 18.34
N ARG A 439 16.78 7.02 17.45
CA ARG A 439 17.26 6.10 16.41
C ARG A 439 18.27 5.16 17.02
N LEU A 440 17.90 3.91 17.28
CA LEU A 440 18.86 2.86 17.57
C LEU A 440 18.89 1.87 16.41
N LEU A 441 19.82 2.14 15.49
CA LEU A 441 20.24 1.21 14.45
C LEU A 441 21.20 0.24 15.14
N LEU A 442 20.72 -0.93 15.56
CA LEU A 442 21.59 -2.04 15.95
C LEU A 442 22.21 -2.62 14.66
N ARG A 443 23.13 -1.85 14.08
CA ARG A 443 24.13 -2.37 13.16
C ARG A 443 25.11 -3.17 14.00
N THR A 444 25.48 -4.35 13.55
CA THR A 444 26.61 -5.14 14.06
C THR A 444 27.98 -4.46 13.85
N ASP A 445 28.01 -3.13 13.71
CA ASP A 445 29.20 -2.27 13.75
C ASP A 445 28.83 -0.94 14.45
N MET A 446 29.38 -0.75 15.65
CA MET A 446 29.01 0.25 16.65
C MET A 446 29.43 1.70 16.32
N SER A 447 28.64 2.68 16.79
CA SER A 447 29.16 3.86 17.53
C SER A 447 28.06 4.48 18.40
N ALA A 448 28.21 4.43 19.72
CA ALA A 448 27.39 5.17 20.67
C ALA A 448 27.96 6.59 20.85
N ILE A 449 27.15 7.62 20.63
CA ILE A 449 27.44 8.97 21.13
C ILE A 449 26.55 9.18 22.36
N PRO A 450 27.12 9.24 23.58
CA PRO A 450 26.34 9.44 24.78
C PRO A 450 26.08 10.95 24.97
N GLU A 451 24.83 11.37 24.90
CA GLU A 451 24.40 12.63 25.54
C GLU A 451 23.58 12.30 26.79
N TYR A 452 24.00 12.91 27.89
CA TYR A 452 23.52 12.65 29.25
C TYR A 452 22.09 13.16 29.44
N GLY A 453 21.16 12.30 29.89
CA GLY A 453 19.91 12.81 30.48
C GLY A 453 18.83 11.79 30.81
N TYR A 454 18.56 10.82 29.95
CA TYR A 454 17.46 9.87 30.14
C TYR A 454 17.94 8.46 29.76
N ARG A 455 18.11 7.59 30.77
CA ARG A 455 18.26 6.14 30.52
C ARG A 455 16.90 5.60 30.12
N GLY A 456 16.61 5.58 28.83
CA GLY A 456 15.43 4.94 28.28
C GLY A 456 15.57 3.42 28.30
N ILE A 457 14.44 2.73 28.09
CA ILE A 457 14.33 1.26 27.99
C ILE A 457 15.39 0.63 27.03
N TRP A 458 15.84 1.44 26.08
CA TRP A 458 16.75 1.05 25.00
C TRP A 458 18.23 1.08 25.37
N ASP A 459 18.64 1.87 26.38
CA ASP A 459 20.01 1.85 26.90
C ASP A 459 20.29 0.59 27.71
N ALA A 460 19.27 0.04 28.38
CA ALA A 460 19.34 -1.22 29.10
C ALA A 460 19.44 -2.42 28.15
N ALA A 461 18.68 -2.43 27.05
CA ALA A 461 18.76 -3.46 26.01
C ALA A 461 20.16 -3.50 25.35
N LEU A 462 20.79 -2.34 25.14
CA LEU A 462 22.17 -2.24 24.68
C LEU A 462 23.16 -2.85 25.69
N LEU A 463 22.95 -2.61 26.98
CA LEU A 463 23.79 -3.14 28.06
C LEU A 463 23.65 -4.65 28.24
N VAL A 464 22.46 -5.22 28.04
CA VAL A 464 22.24 -6.68 28.05
C VAL A 464 22.92 -7.34 26.85
N TYR A 465 22.86 -6.73 25.66
CA TYR A 465 23.56 -7.22 24.47
C TYR A 465 25.09 -7.12 24.61
N LEU A 466 25.60 -6.04 25.22
CA LEU A 466 27.04 -5.84 25.45
C LEU A 466 27.58 -6.59 26.67
N GLY A 467 26.72 -7.02 27.60
CA GLY A 467 27.09 -7.72 28.84
C GLY A 467 27.18 -9.24 28.71
N ALA A 468 27.04 -9.79 27.51
CA ALA A 468 27.12 -11.23 27.24
C ALA A 468 28.55 -11.76 26.98
N GLU A 469 29.58 -10.93 27.17
CA GLU A 469 30.97 -11.36 27.28
C GLU A 469 31.44 -11.29 28.75
N ASP A 470 31.16 -12.35 29.51
CA ASP A 470 32.03 -12.86 30.60
C ASP A 470 31.76 -14.35 30.86
#